data_AF-A0A9W8Y7G8-F1
#
_entry.id   AF-A0A9W8Y7G8-F1
#
_cell.length_a   1.000
_cell.length_b   1.000
_cell.length_c   1.000
_cell.angle_alpha   90.00
_cell.angle_beta   90.00
_cell.angle_gamma   90.00
#
_symmetry.space_group_name_H-M   'P 1'
#
loop_
_entity.id
_entity.type
_entity.pdbx_description
1 polymer ?
#
loop_
_entity_poly.entity_id
_entity_poly.type
_entity_poly.pdbx_seq_one_letter_code
_entity_poly.pdbx_strand_id
1 'polypeptide(L)'
;MDSDDEAWNELDDVQIAIGDCLNLDALSKLVDDMTHTLINIDAPDWYMNPDFGFLFGERSSYDSIAACSSLSFPPNLHDVLTSPVAPSIAFLKSLPLPAGDFWAIYVIVMEKDGCPTLVYIGSGTDAIQGVSARLPHYVPGCAAAPRFVRHAFRKGYHVAHRGLLCWTPLPNAGLVPRVRARFLALEALFTCLFFAAYAAVTDQYHEHLLRWEREAVEWGPLCSHISLKEDIKGDIYLSAEEVEIVAALRKKHRAQYIKDHRAARRGKDVDAYRAHERVTKNAWSARHRVALSETSAMNRQNAIAARRFHCDVCDMSLQSQHALDKHLGTEAHADAVDGVQKSEMSQYALNLKAQRAANKAACIHHCSVCNKSFENDWSLTRHKEGKRHIAKEAKASG
;
A
#
# COMPACT_ATOMS: atom_id res chain seq x y z
N MET A 1 -30.90 7.44 19.33
CA MET A 1 -32.23 7.07 18.82
C MET A 1 -32.06 6.90 17.34
N ASP A 2 -31.61 5.70 16.99
CA ASP A 2 -32.10 4.81 15.94
C ASP A 2 -32.70 5.46 14.69
N SER A 3 -32.08 5.19 13.54
CA SER A 3 -32.57 4.17 12.59
C SER A 3 -31.70 4.16 11.32
N ASP A 4 -31.00 3.05 11.09
CA ASP A 4 -31.02 2.17 9.90
C ASP A 4 -30.73 2.81 8.51
N ASP A 5 -29.65 2.35 7.85
CA ASP A 5 -29.67 1.39 6.70
C ASP A 5 -30.00 2.12 5.38
N GLU A 6 -29.33 1.99 4.23
CA GLU A 6 -28.63 0.88 3.60
C GLU A 6 -27.97 1.40 2.28
N ALA A 7 -27.10 0.57 1.69
CA ALA A 7 -26.72 0.51 0.26
C ALA A 7 -25.65 1.46 -0.33
N TRP A 8 -24.38 1.00 -0.25
CA TRP A 8 -23.57 0.46 -1.38
C TRP A 8 -24.14 0.69 -2.80
N ASN A 9 -23.42 1.18 -3.82
CA ASN A 9 -22.29 0.58 -4.53
C ASN A 9 -21.89 1.54 -5.67
N GLU A 10 -20.60 1.58 -6.04
CA GLU A 10 -20.08 1.60 -7.42
C GLU A 10 -18.60 2.00 -7.38
N LEU A 11 -17.75 0.99 -7.12
CA LEU A 11 -16.36 1.00 -7.56
C LEU A 11 -16.24 -0.18 -8.51
N ASP A 12 -16.17 0.13 -9.80
CA ASP A 12 -15.89 -0.81 -10.87
C ASP A 12 -14.54 -1.51 -10.65
N ASP A 13 -14.65 -2.76 -10.22
CA ASP A 13 -14.11 -3.94 -10.91
C ASP A 13 -12.89 -3.73 -11.81
N VAL A 14 -11.71 -3.90 -11.21
CA VAL A 14 -10.62 -4.59 -11.91
C VAL A 14 -10.90 -6.08 -11.78
N GLN A 15 -11.61 -6.63 -12.76
CA GLN A 15 -11.84 -8.05 -12.94
C GLN A 15 -10.49 -8.78 -13.13
N ILE A 16 -9.89 -9.22 -12.02
CA ILE A 16 -8.98 -10.35 -12.05
C ILE A 16 -9.87 -11.57 -12.26
N ALA A 17 -9.74 -12.22 -13.41
CA ALA A 17 -10.52 -13.40 -13.76
C ALA A 17 -10.42 -14.46 -12.65
N ILE A 18 -11.51 -14.60 -11.89
CA ILE A 18 -11.75 -15.65 -10.88
C ILE A 18 -12.06 -16.95 -11.64
N GLY A 19 -11.07 -17.46 -12.37
CA GLY A 19 -11.21 -18.63 -13.25
C GLY A 19 -10.46 -19.87 -12.79
N ASP A 20 -9.37 -19.72 -12.03
CA ASP A 20 -8.46 -20.83 -11.69
C ASP A 20 -8.34 -21.10 -10.17
N CYS A 21 -9.44 -20.94 -9.42
CA CYS A 21 -9.51 -21.33 -8.00
C CYS A 21 -9.84 -22.82 -7.85
N LEU A 22 -8.98 -23.71 -8.34
CA LEU A 22 -9.11 -25.15 -8.12
C LEU A 22 -8.29 -25.55 -6.87
N ASN A 23 -8.96 -26.08 -5.84
CA ASN A 23 -8.44 -26.68 -4.60
C ASN A 23 -7.94 -25.78 -3.44
N LEU A 24 -8.54 -24.60 -3.21
CA LEU A 24 -8.17 -23.72 -2.08
C LEU A 24 -8.24 -24.39 -0.69
N ASP A 25 -9.20 -25.30 -0.47
CA ASP A 25 -9.37 -25.97 0.83
C ASP A 25 -8.33 -27.08 1.05
N ALA A 26 -8.06 -27.89 0.02
CA ALA A 26 -7.10 -28.99 0.11
C ALA A 26 -5.67 -28.50 0.35
N LEU A 27 -5.27 -27.40 -0.28
CA LEU A 27 -3.95 -26.79 -0.07
C LEU A 27 -3.81 -26.21 1.35
N SER A 28 -4.81 -25.48 1.84
CA SER A 28 -4.77 -24.96 3.22
C SER A 28 -4.64 -26.11 4.20
N LYS A 29 -5.45 -27.15 4.05
CA LYS A 29 -5.39 -28.35 4.89
C LYS A 29 -4.02 -29.02 4.83
N LEU A 30 -3.45 -29.22 3.64
CA LEU A 30 -2.11 -29.81 3.48
C LEU A 30 -1.06 -29.00 4.23
N VAL A 31 -1.03 -27.68 4.02
CA VAL A 31 -0.05 -26.78 4.66
C VAL A 31 -0.23 -26.76 6.18
N ASP A 32 -1.46 -26.70 6.67
CA ASP A 32 -1.77 -26.71 8.10
C ASP A 32 -1.42 -28.06 8.77
N ASP A 33 -1.72 -29.18 8.10
CA ASP A 33 -1.35 -30.53 8.56
C ASP A 33 0.18 -30.68 8.67
N MET A 34 0.92 -30.23 7.64
CA MET A 34 2.38 -30.25 7.64
C MET A 34 2.98 -29.31 8.70
N THR A 35 2.39 -28.13 8.89
CA THR A 35 2.86 -27.16 9.89
C THR A 35 2.67 -27.70 11.30
N HIS A 36 1.48 -28.25 11.60
CA HIS A 36 1.20 -28.87 12.90
C HIS A 36 2.12 -30.06 13.17
N THR A 37 2.39 -30.88 12.15
CA THR A 37 3.34 -32.00 12.26
C THR A 37 4.74 -31.49 12.59
N LEU A 38 5.21 -30.45 11.89
CA LEU A 38 6.53 -29.86 12.11
C LEU A 38 6.70 -29.28 13.52
N ILE A 39 5.67 -28.64 14.08
CA ILE A 39 5.69 -28.10 15.45
C ILE A 39 5.77 -29.21 16.50
N ASN A 40 5.21 -30.40 16.20
CA ASN A 40 5.06 -31.49 17.17
C ASN A 40 6.06 -32.63 16.94
N ILE A 41 7.18 -32.37 16.25
CA ILE A 41 8.28 -33.33 16.15
C ILE A 41 8.94 -33.55 17.52
N ASP A 42 9.49 -34.74 17.71
CA ASP A 42 10.29 -35.05 18.89
C ASP A 42 11.66 -34.36 18.76
N ALA A 43 11.74 -33.13 19.27
CA ALA A 43 12.95 -32.33 19.27
C ALA A 43 13.16 -31.64 20.63
N PRO A 44 14.41 -31.42 21.07
CA PRO A 44 14.69 -30.76 22.34
C PRO A 44 14.27 -29.28 22.39
N ASP A 45 13.98 -28.77 23.59
CA ASP A 45 13.59 -27.36 23.82
C ASP A 45 14.62 -26.30 23.37
N TRP A 46 15.90 -26.67 23.24
CA TRP A 46 16.92 -25.77 22.71
C TRP A 46 16.86 -25.64 21.18
N TYR A 47 16.24 -26.60 20.50
CA TYR A 47 16.03 -26.60 19.06
C TYR A 47 14.74 -25.86 18.68
N MET A 48 13.67 -26.11 19.43
CA MET A 48 12.37 -25.50 19.22
C MET A 48 11.89 -24.81 20.49
N ASN A 49 11.40 -23.58 20.34
CA ASN A 49 10.82 -22.83 21.44
C ASN A 49 9.58 -23.60 21.99
N PRO A 50 9.55 -23.94 23.29
CA PRO A 50 8.46 -24.71 23.89
C PRO A 50 7.09 -24.01 23.84
N ASP A 51 7.05 -22.69 23.64
CA ASP A 51 5.81 -21.95 23.48
C ASP A 51 4.98 -22.43 22.27
N PHE A 52 5.62 -22.97 21.23
CA PHE A 52 4.89 -23.57 20.10
C PHE A 52 4.14 -24.83 20.53
N GLY A 53 4.75 -25.70 21.34
CA GLY A 53 4.08 -26.87 21.92
C GLY A 53 2.99 -26.48 22.91
N PHE A 54 3.21 -25.42 23.70
CA PHE A 54 2.17 -24.88 24.60
C PHE A 54 0.94 -24.37 23.82
N LEU A 55 1.13 -23.68 22.70
CA LEU A 55 0.02 -23.13 21.91
C LEU A 55 -0.64 -24.14 20.97
N PHE A 56 0.16 -25.02 20.36
CA PHE A 56 -0.23 -25.85 19.22
C PHE A 56 0.10 -27.33 19.41
N GLY A 57 0.27 -27.78 20.66
CA GLY A 57 0.43 -29.19 20.99
C GLY A 57 -0.81 -30.01 20.63
N GLU A 58 -1.99 -29.42 20.82
CA GLU A 58 -3.26 -30.01 20.41
C GLU A 58 -3.70 -29.50 19.03
N ARG A 59 -4.15 -30.43 18.18
CA ARG A 59 -4.59 -30.11 16.82
C ARG A 59 -5.78 -29.15 16.78
N SER A 60 -6.73 -29.33 17.69
CA SER A 60 -7.90 -28.44 17.88
C SER A 60 -7.49 -27.00 18.17
N SER A 61 -6.45 -26.81 19.00
CA SER A 61 -5.92 -25.49 19.35
C SER A 61 -5.30 -24.79 18.14
N TYR A 62 -4.55 -25.52 17.32
CA TYR A 62 -4.01 -25.01 16.06
C TYR A 62 -5.14 -24.66 15.06
N ASP A 63 -6.11 -25.56 14.87
CA ASP A 63 -7.20 -25.37 13.91
C ASP A 63 -8.08 -24.17 14.27
N SER A 64 -8.30 -23.90 15.56
CA SER A 64 -9.03 -22.70 16.01
C SER A 64 -8.35 -21.40 15.54
N ILE A 65 -7.01 -21.33 15.65
CA ILE A 65 -6.24 -20.18 15.18
C ILE A 65 -6.19 -20.13 13.66
N ALA A 66 -6.07 -21.28 12.99
CA ALA A 66 -6.10 -21.36 11.53
C ALA A 66 -7.43 -20.87 10.95
N ALA A 67 -8.56 -21.23 11.57
CA ALA A 67 -9.89 -20.76 11.19
C ALA A 67 -10.04 -19.24 11.32
N CYS A 68 -9.40 -18.63 12.33
CA CYS A 68 -9.40 -17.18 12.51
C CYS A 68 -8.41 -16.43 11.61
N SER A 69 -7.58 -17.15 10.85
CA SER A 69 -6.53 -16.59 10.00
C SER A 69 -6.38 -17.36 8.69
N SER A 70 -7.49 -17.61 8.00
CA SER A 70 -7.53 -18.41 6.77
C SER A 70 -6.48 -17.96 5.76
N LEU A 71 -5.80 -18.93 5.15
CA LEU A 71 -4.71 -18.67 4.22
C LEU A 71 -5.23 -18.56 2.78
N SER A 72 -4.70 -17.58 2.08
CA SER A 72 -4.72 -17.47 0.62
C SER A 72 -3.36 -17.88 0.07
N PHE A 73 -3.37 -18.46 -1.13
CA PHE A 73 -2.19 -19.04 -1.75
C PHE A 73 -2.04 -18.58 -3.21
N PRO A 74 -0.80 -18.57 -3.74
CA PRO A 74 -0.57 -18.34 -5.16
C PRO A 74 -1.02 -19.54 -6.00
N PRO A 75 -1.34 -19.34 -7.28
CA PRO A 75 -1.69 -20.44 -8.17
C PRO A 75 -0.55 -21.46 -8.27
N ASN A 76 -0.89 -22.72 -8.55
CA ASN A 76 0.03 -23.85 -8.76
C ASN A 76 0.87 -24.28 -7.54
N LEU A 77 0.76 -23.62 -6.37
CA LEU A 77 1.52 -24.04 -5.19
C LEU A 77 1.13 -25.44 -4.72
N HIS A 78 -0.15 -25.82 -4.85
CA HIS A 78 -0.61 -27.17 -4.51
C HIS A 78 0.11 -28.24 -5.34
N ASP A 79 0.20 -28.03 -6.65
CA ASP A 79 0.87 -28.95 -7.56
C ASP A 79 2.37 -29.02 -7.27
N VAL A 80 2.98 -27.89 -6.91
CA VAL A 80 4.38 -27.88 -6.46
C VAL A 80 4.55 -28.72 -5.20
N LEU A 81 3.76 -28.50 -4.16
CA LEU A 81 3.92 -29.19 -2.87
C LEU A 81 3.56 -30.69 -2.93
N THR A 82 2.79 -31.12 -3.92
CA THR A 82 2.43 -32.53 -4.14
C THR A 82 3.29 -33.22 -5.20
N SER A 83 4.12 -32.47 -5.93
CA SER A 83 5.02 -32.99 -6.95
C SER A 83 6.22 -33.72 -6.35
N PRO A 84 6.61 -34.90 -6.90
CA PRO A 84 7.86 -35.56 -6.54
C PRO A 84 9.10 -34.82 -7.09
N VAL A 85 8.92 -33.89 -8.03
CA VAL A 85 9.98 -33.10 -8.64
C VAL A 85 10.02 -31.71 -7.99
N ALA A 86 11.22 -31.28 -7.58
CA ALA A 86 11.44 -29.96 -7.00
C ALA A 86 11.09 -28.84 -7.99
N PRO A 87 10.55 -27.70 -7.50
CA PRO A 87 10.19 -26.58 -8.35
C PRO A 87 11.43 -25.87 -8.89
N SER A 88 11.32 -25.33 -10.10
CA SER A 88 12.38 -24.51 -10.70
C SER A 88 12.41 -23.11 -10.11
N ILE A 89 13.51 -22.39 -10.34
CA ILE A 89 13.59 -20.98 -9.95
C ILE A 89 12.54 -20.11 -10.65
N ALA A 90 12.08 -20.52 -11.85
CA ALA A 90 11.04 -19.83 -12.59
C ALA A 90 9.71 -19.80 -11.82
N PHE A 91 9.37 -20.87 -11.10
CA PHE A 91 8.18 -20.90 -10.23
C PHE A 91 8.28 -19.83 -9.13
N LEU A 92 9.41 -19.75 -8.43
CA LEU A 92 9.60 -18.74 -7.38
C LEU A 92 9.51 -17.31 -7.93
N LYS A 93 10.01 -17.08 -9.14
CA LYS A 93 9.93 -15.78 -9.83
C LYS A 93 8.53 -15.49 -10.41
N SER A 94 7.67 -16.49 -10.57
CA SER A 94 6.28 -16.29 -11.01
C SER A 94 5.30 -16.00 -9.88
N LEU A 95 5.73 -16.13 -8.61
CA LEU A 95 4.87 -15.87 -7.46
C LEU A 95 4.36 -14.42 -7.43
N PRO A 96 3.13 -14.18 -6.96
CA PRO A 96 2.53 -12.85 -6.96
C PRO A 96 3.32 -11.88 -6.07
N LEU A 97 3.39 -10.62 -6.52
CA LEU A 97 4.02 -9.55 -5.78
C LEU A 97 3.11 -9.08 -4.63
N PRO A 98 3.68 -8.69 -3.48
CA PRO A 98 2.94 -8.13 -2.36
C PRO A 98 2.31 -6.77 -2.71
N ALA A 99 0.99 -6.67 -2.59
CA ALA A 99 0.22 -5.45 -2.82
C ALA A 99 -0.88 -5.26 -1.76
N GLY A 100 -0.59 -4.53 -0.68
CA GLY A 100 -1.56 -4.21 0.37
C GLY A 100 -1.04 -4.46 1.79
N ASP A 101 -1.93 -4.34 2.76
CA ASP A 101 -1.66 -4.56 4.18
C ASP A 101 -2.28 -5.89 4.61
N PHE A 102 -1.46 -6.92 4.67
CA PHE A 102 -1.83 -8.28 5.10
C PHE A 102 -0.60 -8.98 5.67
N TRP A 103 -0.81 -10.06 6.42
CA TRP A 103 0.29 -10.90 6.89
C TRP A 103 0.62 -11.93 5.83
N ALA A 104 1.92 -12.20 5.64
CA ALA A 104 2.35 -13.12 4.60
C ALA A 104 3.63 -13.86 4.96
N ILE A 105 3.76 -15.06 4.41
CA ILE A 105 5.04 -15.72 4.14
C ILE A 105 5.47 -15.33 2.74
N TYR A 106 6.69 -14.83 2.60
CA TYR A 106 7.24 -14.37 1.34
C TYR A 106 8.61 -14.99 1.08
N VAL A 107 8.97 -14.99 -0.20
CA VAL A 107 10.28 -15.38 -0.70
C VAL A 107 10.98 -14.17 -1.35
N ILE A 108 12.26 -14.01 -1.05
CA ILE A 108 13.14 -13.03 -1.69
C ILE A 108 14.15 -13.80 -2.53
N VAL A 109 14.07 -13.60 -3.84
CA VAL A 109 15.00 -14.17 -4.81
C VAL A 109 16.09 -13.14 -5.09
N MET A 110 17.35 -13.52 -4.93
CA MET A 110 18.52 -12.68 -5.17
C MET A 110 19.41 -13.26 -6.24
N GLU A 111 19.82 -12.44 -7.20
CA GLU A 111 20.63 -12.85 -8.33
C GLU A 111 21.88 -12.00 -8.49
N LYS A 112 22.87 -12.60 -9.14
CA LYS A 112 24.12 -11.96 -9.55
C LYS A 112 24.64 -12.70 -10.78
N ASP A 113 25.02 -11.96 -11.81
CA ASP A 113 25.51 -12.52 -13.06
C ASP A 113 26.67 -13.51 -12.82
N GLY A 114 26.56 -14.69 -13.44
CA GLY A 114 27.54 -15.77 -13.32
C GLY A 114 27.62 -16.44 -11.95
N CYS A 115 26.69 -16.17 -11.03
CA CYS A 115 26.62 -16.78 -9.71
C CYS A 115 25.29 -17.51 -9.49
N PRO A 116 25.24 -18.55 -8.63
CA PRO A 116 23.98 -19.21 -8.29
C PRO A 116 22.98 -18.25 -7.67
N THR A 117 21.70 -18.45 -8.00
CA THR A 117 20.57 -17.72 -7.39
C THR A 117 20.46 -18.06 -5.91
N LEU A 118 20.10 -17.09 -5.08
CA LEU A 118 19.98 -17.23 -3.64
C LEU A 118 18.57 -16.90 -3.18
N VAL A 119 18.06 -17.63 -2.20
CA VAL A 119 16.68 -17.51 -1.71
C VAL A 119 16.64 -17.30 -0.20
N TYR A 120 15.84 -16.32 0.23
CA TYR A 120 15.46 -16.09 1.62
C TYR A 120 13.93 -16.25 1.75
N ILE A 121 13.47 -16.95 2.78
CA ILE A 121 12.05 -17.00 3.15
C ILE A 121 11.89 -16.29 4.49
N GLY A 122 10.81 -15.53 4.63
CA GLY A 122 10.47 -14.90 5.90
C GLY A 122 9.00 -14.55 5.98
N SER A 123 8.59 -14.11 7.17
CA SER A 123 7.24 -13.63 7.42
C SER A 123 7.18 -12.11 7.62
N GLY A 124 6.00 -11.55 7.38
CA GLY A 124 5.67 -10.15 7.61
C GLY A 124 4.43 -10.04 8.49
N THR A 125 4.62 -9.90 9.81
CA THR A 125 3.55 -9.97 10.81
C THR A 125 3.38 -8.68 11.62
N ASP A 126 3.68 -7.52 11.03
CA ASP A 126 3.41 -6.24 11.69
C ASP A 126 1.89 -6.04 11.84
N ALA A 127 1.46 -5.64 13.03
CA ALA A 127 0.02 -5.57 13.35
C ALA A 127 -0.72 -4.42 12.63
N ILE A 128 0.01 -3.50 11.99
CA ILE A 128 -0.58 -2.34 11.30
C ILE A 128 -0.37 -2.45 9.78
N GLN A 129 0.86 -2.75 9.35
CA GLN A 129 1.24 -2.73 7.94
C GLN A 129 1.54 -4.13 7.38
N GLY A 130 1.46 -5.17 8.21
CA GLY A 130 1.73 -6.55 7.82
C GLY A 130 3.08 -6.70 7.10
N VAL A 131 3.04 -7.26 5.90
CA VAL A 131 4.22 -7.49 5.04
C VAL A 131 4.85 -6.19 4.52
N SER A 132 4.07 -5.11 4.38
CA SER A 132 4.54 -3.82 3.88
C SER A 132 5.50 -3.11 4.85
N ALA A 133 5.48 -3.44 6.14
CA ALA A 133 6.50 -3.00 7.09
C ALA A 133 7.87 -3.68 6.87
N ARG A 134 7.91 -4.87 6.25
CA ARG A 134 9.10 -5.71 6.21
C ARG A 134 9.83 -5.64 4.87
N LEU A 135 9.10 -5.68 3.75
CA LEU A 135 9.67 -5.78 2.41
C LEU A 135 10.56 -4.58 1.98
N PRO A 136 10.29 -3.34 2.41
CA PRO A 136 11.18 -2.21 2.11
C PRO A 136 12.60 -2.37 2.68
N HIS A 137 12.81 -3.26 3.65
CA HIS A 137 14.13 -3.50 4.22
C HIS A 137 15.07 -4.28 3.30
N TYR A 138 14.57 -4.96 2.26
CA TYR A 138 15.40 -5.72 1.32
C TYR A 138 16.02 -4.79 0.27
N VAL A 139 16.88 -3.90 0.73
CA VAL A 139 17.68 -2.95 -0.06
C VAL A 139 19.12 -2.91 0.46
N PRO A 140 20.11 -2.61 -0.41
CA PRO A 140 21.51 -2.51 0.01
C PRO A 140 21.70 -1.53 1.17
N GLY A 141 22.54 -1.91 2.14
CA GLY A 141 22.87 -1.06 3.30
C GLY A 141 21.84 -1.02 4.43
N CYS A 142 20.66 -1.62 4.28
CA CYS A 142 19.66 -1.66 5.34
C CYS A 142 20.10 -2.56 6.51
N ALA A 143 20.21 -2.00 7.72
CA ALA A 143 20.61 -2.75 8.92
C ALA A 143 19.54 -3.76 9.38
N ALA A 144 18.26 -3.52 9.06
CA ALA A 144 17.15 -4.39 9.42
C ALA A 144 17.01 -5.64 8.52
N ALA A 145 17.76 -5.71 7.40
CA ALA A 145 17.77 -6.87 6.54
C ALA A 145 18.48 -8.07 7.21
N PRO A 146 18.04 -9.33 6.92
CA PRO A 146 18.67 -10.54 7.45
C PRO A 146 20.18 -10.59 7.20
N ARG A 147 20.93 -11.23 8.11
CA ARG A 147 22.41 -11.27 8.08
C ARG A 147 22.98 -11.69 6.73
N PHE A 148 22.47 -12.80 6.17
CA PHE A 148 22.99 -13.35 4.92
C PHE A 148 22.48 -12.62 3.69
N VAL A 149 21.27 -12.05 3.74
CA VAL A 149 20.78 -11.10 2.73
C VAL A 149 21.71 -9.88 2.65
N ARG A 150 22.09 -9.29 3.79
CA ARG A 150 23.08 -8.19 3.84
C ARG A 150 24.43 -8.61 3.26
N HIS A 151 24.87 -9.84 3.55
CA HIS A 151 26.11 -10.38 2.98
C HIS A 151 26.03 -10.56 1.46
N ALA A 152 24.91 -11.05 0.96
CA ALA A 152 24.65 -11.19 -0.47
C ALA A 152 24.70 -9.82 -1.17
N PHE A 153 24.06 -8.78 -0.61
CA PHE A 153 24.18 -7.41 -1.13
C PHE A 153 25.63 -6.93 -1.19
N ARG A 154 26.45 -7.17 -0.15
CA ARG A 154 27.88 -6.80 -0.17
C ARG A 154 28.68 -7.56 -1.24
N LYS A 155 28.25 -8.78 -1.59
CA LYS A 155 28.83 -9.58 -2.68
C LYS A 155 28.35 -9.17 -4.07
N GLY A 156 27.48 -8.16 -4.18
CA GLY A 156 26.95 -7.65 -5.45
C GLY A 156 25.68 -8.34 -5.93
N TYR A 157 25.01 -9.12 -5.08
CA TYR A 157 23.67 -9.62 -5.41
C TYR A 157 22.63 -8.50 -5.31
N HIS A 158 21.60 -8.57 -6.16
CA HIS A 158 20.44 -7.70 -6.12
C HIS A 158 19.17 -8.54 -5.92
N VAL A 159 18.10 -7.91 -5.44
CA VAL A 159 16.79 -8.58 -5.33
C VAL A 159 16.17 -8.65 -6.72
N ALA A 160 15.99 -9.86 -7.23
CA ALA A 160 15.36 -10.14 -8.52
C ALA A 160 13.84 -10.26 -8.39
N HIS A 161 13.33 -10.82 -7.28
CA HIS A 161 11.89 -10.98 -7.06
C HIS A 161 11.49 -10.96 -5.58
N ARG A 162 10.24 -10.60 -5.31
CA ARG A 162 9.59 -10.63 -3.97
C ARG A 162 8.25 -11.36 -4.08
N GLY A 163 8.25 -12.68 -3.95
CA GLY A 163 7.06 -13.51 -4.14
C GLY A 163 6.31 -13.80 -2.85
N LEU A 164 4.99 -13.97 -2.91
CA LEU A 164 4.18 -14.47 -1.79
C LEU A 164 4.00 -15.99 -1.88
N LEU A 165 4.15 -16.69 -0.74
CA LEU A 165 3.92 -18.12 -0.60
C LEU A 165 2.55 -18.42 0.02
N CYS A 166 2.15 -17.65 1.04
CA CYS A 166 0.79 -17.63 1.56
C CYS A 166 0.55 -16.33 2.33
N TRP A 167 -0.72 -15.94 2.49
CA TRP A 167 -1.09 -14.71 3.19
C TRP A 167 -2.46 -14.79 3.83
N THR A 168 -2.72 -13.91 4.81
CA THR A 168 -4.01 -13.75 5.48
C THR A 168 -4.25 -12.27 5.78
N PRO A 169 -5.52 -11.80 5.83
CA PRO A 169 -5.83 -10.45 6.29
C PRO A 169 -5.21 -10.12 7.65
N LEU A 170 -5.07 -8.83 7.97
CA LEU A 170 -4.56 -8.43 9.28
C LEU A 170 -5.43 -9.02 10.40
N PRO A 171 -4.85 -9.76 11.37
CA PRO A 171 -5.64 -10.37 12.43
C PRO A 171 -6.13 -9.30 13.41
N ASN A 172 -7.26 -9.60 14.07
CA ASN A 172 -7.75 -8.81 15.19
C ASN A 172 -6.69 -8.72 16.29
N ALA A 173 -6.66 -7.60 17.00
CA ALA A 173 -5.61 -7.30 17.97
C ALA A 173 -5.46 -8.41 19.03
N GLY A 174 -6.57 -8.97 19.53
CA GLY A 174 -6.57 -10.04 20.52
C GLY A 174 -5.91 -11.35 20.05
N LEU A 175 -5.90 -11.59 18.75
CA LEU A 175 -5.37 -12.81 18.13
C LEU A 175 -3.92 -12.64 17.66
N VAL A 176 -3.40 -11.41 17.61
CA VAL A 176 -2.07 -11.10 17.07
C VAL A 176 -0.94 -12.00 17.60
N PRO A 177 -0.80 -12.26 18.92
CA PRO A 177 0.28 -13.14 19.41
C PRO A 177 0.16 -14.58 18.89
N ARG A 178 -1.04 -15.15 18.93
CA ARG A 178 -1.32 -16.55 18.53
C ARG A 178 -1.22 -16.74 17.01
N VAL A 179 -1.76 -15.80 16.22
CA VAL A 179 -1.58 -15.83 14.76
C VAL A 179 -0.12 -15.62 14.40
N ARG A 180 0.65 -14.84 15.17
CA ARG A 180 2.08 -14.64 14.90
C ARG A 180 2.86 -15.93 15.13
N ALA A 181 2.54 -16.67 16.18
CA ALA A 181 3.09 -18.00 16.38
C ALA A 181 2.81 -18.90 15.17
N ARG A 182 1.56 -18.95 14.68
CA ARG A 182 1.23 -19.71 13.46
C ARG A 182 2.06 -19.28 12.25
N PHE A 183 2.27 -17.98 12.05
CA PHE A 183 3.10 -17.48 10.94
C PHE A 183 4.60 -17.79 11.09
N LEU A 184 5.13 -17.82 12.31
CA LEU A 184 6.50 -18.29 12.54
C LEU A 184 6.62 -19.80 12.24
N ALA A 185 5.62 -20.60 12.57
CA ALA A 185 5.62 -22.01 12.22
C ALA A 185 5.48 -22.23 10.70
N LEU A 186 4.62 -21.47 10.02
CA LEU A 186 4.50 -21.48 8.55
C LEU A 186 5.81 -21.05 7.88
N GLU A 187 6.47 -20.00 8.39
CA GLU A 187 7.79 -19.57 7.90
C GLU A 187 8.81 -20.70 8.00
N ALA A 188 8.82 -21.44 9.13
CA ALA A 188 9.70 -22.59 9.31
C ALA A 188 9.37 -23.69 8.31
N LEU A 189 8.09 -24.05 8.15
CA LEU A 189 7.65 -25.04 7.17
C LEU A 189 8.14 -24.69 5.77
N PHE A 190 7.85 -23.48 5.28
CA PHE A 190 8.27 -23.07 3.94
C PHE A 190 9.79 -22.97 3.80
N THR A 191 10.50 -22.56 4.86
CA THR A 191 11.97 -22.54 4.88
C THR A 191 12.55 -23.94 4.73
N CYS A 192 11.95 -24.95 5.39
CA CYS A 192 12.32 -26.35 5.27
C CYS A 192 12.02 -26.90 3.87
N LEU A 193 10.78 -26.73 3.40
CA LEU A 193 10.31 -27.27 2.11
C LEU A 193 11.12 -26.75 0.91
N PHE A 194 11.48 -25.47 0.92
CA PHE A 194 12.22 -24.82 -0.17
C PHE A 194 13.72 -24.70 0.12
N PHE A 195 14.25 -25.41 1.13
CA PHE A 195 15.68 -25.41 1.47
C PHE A 195 16.30 -24.01 1.61
N ALA A 196 15.53 -23.03 2.12
CA ALA A 196 15.97 -21.64 2.19
C ALA A 196 16.97 -21.38 3.34
N ALA A 197 17.19 -22.34 4.24
CA ALA A 197 18.20 -22.28 5.30
C ALA A 197 19.47 -23.09 4.97
N TYR A 198 20.62 -22.64 5.48
CA TYR A 198 21.86 -23.41 5.42
C TYR A 198 21.70 -24.77 6.09
N ALA A 199 22.26 -25.82 5.48
CA ALA A 199 22.27 -27.16 6.06
C ALA A 199 22.90 -27.16 7.44
N ALA A 200 22.26 -27.87 8.38
CA ALA A 200 22.71 -28.01 9.75
C ALA A 200 22.60 -29.47 10.21
N VAL A 201 23.41 -29.86 11.19
CA VAL A 201 23.32 -31.19 11.83
C VAL A 201 21.96 -31.44 12.47
N THR A 202 21.23 -30.37 12.77
CA THR A 202 19.88 -30.42 13.32
C THR A 202 18.80 -30.72 12.28
N ASP A 203 19.14 -30.77 10.99
CA ASP A 203 18.17 -31.07 9.93
C ASP A 203 17.57 -32.49 10.09
N GLN A 204 18.27 -33.40 10.78
CA GLN A 204 17.80 -34.75 11.15
C GLN A 204 16.42 -34.77 11.85
N TYR A 205 16.04 -33.67 12.54
CA TYR A 205 14.76 -33.59 13.24
C TYR A 205 13.58 -33.40 12.29
N HIS A 206 13.78 -32.89 11.07
CA HIS A 206 12.69 -32.55 10.15
C HIS A 206 12.90 -33.06 8.71
N GLU A 207 14.05 -33.64 8.39
CA GLU A 207 14.34 -34.17 7.04
C GLU A 207 13.31 -35.20 6.55
N HIS A 208 12.77 -36.01 7.47
CA HIS A 208 11.74 -37.00 7.17
C HIS A 208 10.40 -36.40 6.72
N LEU A 209 10.21 -35.09 6.91
CA LEU A 209 9.03 -34.33 6.46
C LEU A 209 9.22 -33.73 5.07
N LEU A 210 10.45 -33.73 4.55
CA LEU A 210 10.78 -33.08 3.27
C LEU A 210 10.41 -33.98 2.08
N ARG A 211 10.00 -33.33 1.00
CA ARG A 211 9.59 -34.02 -0.24
C ARG A 211 10.75 -34.29 -1.19
N TRP A 212 11.76 -33.43 -1.15
CA TRP A 212 12.89 -33.46 -2.07
C TRP A 212 14.19 -33.52 -1.27
N GLU A 213 15.28 -33.81 -1.96
CA GLU A 213 16.63 -33.61 -1.42
C GLU A 213 17.10 -32.17 -1.67
N ARG A 214 18.05 -31.70 -0.88
CA ARG A 214 18.56 -30.33 -0.98
C ARG A 214 19.21 -30.05 -2.33
N GLU A 215 19.83 -31.06 -2.92
CA GLU A 215 20.50 -31.01 -4.22
C GLU A 215 19.52 -30.90 -5.38
N ALA A 216 18.22 -31.14 -5.15
CA ALA A 216 17.19 -31.08 -6.18
C ALA A 216 16.76 -29.64 -6.52
N VAL A 217 17.06 -28.64 -5.68
CA VAL A 217 16.70 -27.23 -5.93
C VAL A 217 17.84 -26.45 -6.59
N GLU A 218 17.48 -25.43 -7.38
CA GLU A 218 18.43 -24.66 -8.21
C GLU A 218 19.06 -23.44 -7.50
N TRP A 219 18.77 -23.24 -6.21
CA TRP A 219 19.18 -22.04 -5.46
C TRP A 219 19.94 -22.36 -4.17
N GLY A 220 20.74 -21.39 -3.73
CA GLY A 220 21.39 -21.41 -2.43
C GLY A 220 20.56 -20.73 -1.33
N PRO A 221 20.81 -21.06 -0.05
CA PRO A 221 20.05 -20.53 1.08
C PRO A 221 20.54 -19.15 1.55
N LEU A 222 19.65 -18.38 2.16
CA LEU A 222 19.94 -17.13 2.88
C LEU A 222 19.36 -17.07 4.30
N CYS A 223 18.59 -18.07 4.71
CA CYS A 223 18.11 -18.19 6.08
C CYS A 223 19.20 -18.80 6.96
N SER A 224 19.36 -18.28 8.17
CA SER A 224 20.39 -18.79 9.09
C SER A 224 19.91 -19.92 9.99
N HIS A 225 18.60 -20.10 10.08
CA HIS A 225 17.88 -21.08 10.88
C HIS A 225 16.40 -21.03 10.49
N ILE A 226 15.62 -21.98 10.99
CA ILE A 226 14.16 -21.96 10.95
C ILE A 226 13.60 -21.14 12.11
N SER A 227 12.48 -20.45 11.89
CA SER A 227 11.85 -19.52 12.84
C SER A 227 11.25 -20.17 14.10
N LEU A 228 11.19 -21.51 14.19
CA LEU A 228 10.67 -22.22 15.37
C LEU A 228 11.53 -22.06 16.64
N LYS A 229 12.74 -21.54 16.52
CA LYS A 229 13.58 -21.19 17.67
C LYS A 229 13.38 -19.75 18.16
N GLU A 230 12.60 -18.94 17.44
CA GLU A 230 12.41 -17.53 17.77
C GLU A 230 11.39 -17.33 18.89
N ASP A 231 11.54 -16.23 19.62
CA ASP A 231 10.55 -15.81 20.61
C ASP A 231 9.28 -15.30 19.92
N ILE A 232 8.11 -15.72 20.42
CA ILE A 232 6.83 -15.24 19.92
C ILE A 232 6.57 -13.84 20.49
N LYS A 233 6.66 -12.83 19.63
CA LYS A 233 6.39 -11.45 20.06
C LYS A 233 4.92 -11.28 20.45
N GLY A 234 4.71 -10.77 21.66
CA GLY A 234 3.39 -10.59 22.26
C GLY A 234 3.33 -11.38 23.55
N ASP A 235 2.36 -11.07 24.40
CA ASP A 235 2.12 -11.91 25.57
C ASP A 235 1.09 -12.97 25.19
N ILE A 236 1.56 -14.22 25.07
CA ILE A 236 0.72 -15.36 24.68
C ILE A 236 -0.09 -15.91 25.85
N TYR A 237 0.23 -15.51 27.08
CA TYR A 237 -0.45 -15.96 28.30
C TYR A 237 -1.64 -15.08 28.64
N LEU A 238 -1.78 -13.91 28.01
CA LEU A 238 -2.96 -13.06 28.10
C LEU A 238 -4.14 -13.61 27.30
N SER A 239 -5.35 -13.31 27.80
CA SER A 239 -6.61 -13.53 27.09
C SER A 239 -6.70 -12.64 25.84
N ALA A 240 -7.58 -12.99 24.90
CA ALA A 240 -7.78 -12.16 23.71
C ALA A 240 -8.23 -10.74 24.09
N GLU A 241 -9.13 -10.61 25.06
CA GLU A 241 -9.66 -9.33 25.56
C GLU A 241 -8.55 -8.49 26.21
N GLU A 242 -7.69 -9.10 27.02
CA GLU A 242 -6.55 -8.42 27.64
C GLU A 242 -5.57 -7.90 26.57
N VAL A 243 -5.30 -8.70 25.53
CA VAL A 243 -4.45 -8.29 24.41
C VAL A 243 -5.08 -7.13 23.64
N GLU A 244 -6.41 -7.11 23.44
CA GLU A 244 -7.11 -5.99 22.82
C GLU A 244 -7.00 -4.70 23.64
N ILE A 245 -7.18 -4.79 24.96
CA ILE A 245 -7.00 -3.66 25.88
C ILE A 245 -5.57 -3.10 25.77
N VAL A 246 -4.56 -3.98 25.82
CA VAL A 246 -3.15 -3.59 25.68
C VAL A 246 -2.90 -2.93 24.31
N ALA A 247 -3.49 -3.44 23.23
CA ALA A 247 -3.35 -2.86 21.89
C ALA A 247 -4.00 -1.46 21.81
N ALA A 248 -5.18 -1.28 22.39
CA ALA A 248 -5.86 0.01 22.47
C ALA A 248 -5.04 1.05 23.26
N LEU A 249 -4.47 0.66 24.40
CA LEU A 249 -3.57 1.50 25.18
C LEU A 249 -2.32 1.89 24.39
N ARG A 250 -1.68 0.93 23.70
CA ARG A 250 -0.53 1.19 22.83
C ARG A 250 -0.86 2.17 21.71
N LYS A 251 -2.05 2.07 21.10
CA LYS A 251 -2.54 3.01 20.08
C LYS A 251 -2.67 4.42 20.64
N LYS A 252 -3.28 4.56 21.83
CA LYS A 252 -3.43 5.85 22.53
C LYS A 252 -2.07 6.47 22.87
N HIS A 253 -1.16 5.69 23.45
CA HIS A 253 0.18 6.15 23.80
C HIS A 253 0.99 6.57 22.57
N ARG A 254 0.91 5.81 21.47
CA ARG A 254 1.57 6.17 20.21
C ARG A 254 1.03 7.48 19.64
N ALA A 255 -0.30 7.67 19.65
CA ALA A 255 -0.91 8.90 19.18
C ALA A 255 -0.46 10.11 20.01
N GLN A 256 -0.37 9.95 21.33
CA GLN A 256 0.14 10.98 22.24
C GLN A 256 1.61 11.29 21.99
N TYR A 257 2.47 10.26 21.94
CA TYR A 257 3.89 10.40 21.63
C TYR A 257 4.14 11.15 20.31
N ILE A 258 3.38 10.83 19.26
CA ILE A 258 3.51 11.52 17.97
C ILE A 258 3.15 13.00 18.09
N LYS A 259 2.10 13.35 18.84
CA LYS A 259 1.72 14.74 19.10
C LYS A 259 2.83 15.47 19.85
N ASP A 260 3.34 14.88 20.93
CA ASP A 260 4.37 15.49 21.77
C ASP A 260 5.68 15.66 20.99
N HIS A 261 6.07 14.64 20.22
CA HIS A 261 7.24 14.70 19.36
C HIS A 261 7.12 15.79 18.28
N ARG A 262 5.94 15.95 17.66
CA ARG A 262 5.68 17.05 16.70
C ARG A 262 5.73 18.42 17.38
N ALA A 263 5.14 18.54 18.57
CA ALA A 263 5.16 19.78 19.35
C ALA A 263 6.59 20.17 19.75
N ALA A 264 7.38 19.22 20.24
CA ALA A 264 8.78 19.43 20.58
C ALA A 264 9.62 19.84 19.36
N ARG A 265 9.44 19.18 18.20
CA ARG A 265 10.11 19.56 16.96
C ARG A 265 9.75 20.97 16.50
N ARG A 266 8.47 21.35 16.62
CA ARG A 266 7.99 22.69 16.27
C ARG A 266 8.55 23.74 17.22
N GLY A 267 8.66 23.43 18.51
CA GLY A 267 9.14 24.37 19.54
C GLY A 267 10.64 24.70 19.43
N LYS A 268 11.46 23.81 18.86
CA LYS A 268 12.90 24.05 18.67
C LYS A 268 13.20 25.19 17.69
N ASP A 269 12.49 25.21 16.57
CA ASP A 269 12.58 26.25 15.54
C ASP A 269 11.29 26.25 14.72
N VAL A 270 10.43 27.23 15.00
CA VAL A 270 9.10 27.33 14.39
C VAL A 270 9.21 27.63 12.89
N ASP A 271 10.17 28.45 12.48
CA ASP A 271 10.30 28.92 11.11
C ASP A 271 10.92 27.86 10.21
N ALA A 272 11.96 27.16 10.69
CA ALA A 272 12.49 25.99 10.00
C ALA A 272 11.45 24.88 9.89
N TYR A 273 10.65 24.64 10.94
CA TYR A 273 9.57 23.66 10.90
C TYR A 273 8.51 24.01 9.85
N ARG A 274 8.06 25.28 9.80
CA ARG A 274 7.09 25.77 8.79
C ARG A 274 7.68 25.74 7.38
N ALA A 275 8.96 26.05 7.21
CA ALA A 275 9.65 25.96 5.93
C ALA A 275 9.69 24.49 5.44
N HIS A 276 10.06 23.55 6.31
CA HIS A 276 10.05 22.12 6.01
C HIS A 276 8.64 21.65 5.63
N GLU A 277 7.61 21.96 6.43
CA GLU A 277 6.22 21.57 6.11
C GLU A 277 5.75 22.11 4.75
N ARG A 278 6.11 23.35 4.40
CA ARG A 278 5.81 23.92 3.07
C ARG A 278 6.47 23.11 1.96
N VAL A 279 7.74 22.76 2.09
CA VAL A 279 8.46 21.95 1.10
C VAL A 279 7.81 20.58 0.95
N THR A 280 7.55 19.88 2.07
CA THR A 280 6.92 18.56 2.05
C THR A 280 5.52 18.60 1.43
N LYS A 281 4.69 19.59 1.82
CA LYS A 281 3.34 19.76 1.27
C LYS A 281 3.39 20.02 -0.23
N ASN A 282 4.27 20.91 -0.69
CA ASN A 282 4.41 21.23 -2.11
C ASN A 282 4.89 20.01 -2.92
N ALA A 283 5.86 19.25 -2.41
CA ALA A 283 6.34 18.03 -3.04
C ALA A 283 5.22 16.98 -3.16
N TRP A 284 4.43 16.80 -2.09
CA TRP A 284 3.28 15.90 -2.11
C TRP A 284 2.21 16.37 -3.11
N SER A 285 1.86 17.65 -3.10
CA SER A 285 0.89 18.23 -4.05
C SER A 285 1.34 18.15 -5.50
N ALA A 286 2.65 18.23 -5.76
CA ALA A 286 3.19 18.06 -7.10
C ALA A 286 3.01 16.63 -7.62
N ARG A 287 3.19 15.63 -6.74
CA ARG A 287 2.98 14.20 -7.07
C ARG A 287 1.50 13.84 -7.22
N HIS A 288 0.61 14.48 -6.47
CA HIS A 288 -0.82 14.17 -6.44
C HIS A 288 -1.69 15.25 -7.11
N ARG A 289 -1.18 15.87 -8.18
CA ARG A 289 -1.85 17.01 -8.84
C ARG A 289 -3.24 16.67 -9.36
N VAL A 290 -3.39 15.49 -9.97
CA VAL A 290 -4.66 15.03 -10.57
C VAL A 290 -5.70 14.83 -9.48
N ALA A 291 -5.41 13.98 -8.49
CA ALA A 291 -6.28 13.73 -7.34
C ALA A 291 -6.66 15.03 -6.59
N LEU A 292 -5.75 15.99 -6.45
CA LEU A 292 -6.06 17.29 -5.85
C LEU A 292 -7.01 18.14 -6.68
N SER A 293 -6.87 18.09 -8.01
CA SER A 293 -7.77 18.80 -8.92
C SER A 293 -9.18 18.21 -8.86
N GLU A 294 -9.29 16.89 -8.86
CA GLU A 294 -10.55 16.16 -8.74
C GLU A 294 -11.23 16.44 -7.39
N THR A 295 -10.49 16.32 -6.29
CA THR A 295 -10.99 16.65 -4.95
C THR A 295 -11.46 18.10 -4.88
N SER A 296 -10.71 19.03 -5.47
CA SER A 296 -11.11 20.43 -5.52
C SER A 296 -12.36 20.66 -6.37
N ALA A 297 -12.54 19.92 -7.47
CA ALA A 297 -13.73 19.99 -8.31
C ALA A 297 -14.95 19.43 -7.59
N MET A 298 -14.81 18.28 -6.93
CA MET A 298 -15.85 17.69 -6.09
C MET A 298 -16.27 18.65 -4.98
N ASN A 299 -15.32 19.26 -4.27
CA ASN A 299 -15.63 20.23 -3.21
C ASN A 299 -16.40 21.45 -3.72
N ARG A 300 -16.07 21.93 -4.93
CA ARG A 300 -16.82 23.02 -5.58
C ARG A 300 -18.25 22.60 -5.91
N GLN A 301 -18.42 21.38 -6.44
CA GLN A 301 -19.74 20.86 -6.77
C GLN A 301 -20.60 20.65 -5.52
N ASN A 302 -20.01 20.10 -4.45
CA ASN A 302 -20.70 19.92 -3.17
C ASN A 302 -21.09 21.26 -2.55
N ALA A 303 -20.26 22.30 -2.68
CA ALA A 303 -20.61 23.63 -2.20
C ALA A 303 -21.81 24.24 -2.95
N ILE A 304 -21.91 24.01 -4.26
CA ILE A 304 -23.06 24.44 -5.08
C ILE A 304 -24.30 23.64 -4.70
N ALA A 305 -24.21 22.30 -4.64
CA ALA A 305 -25.34 21.43 -4.31
C ALA A 305 -25.90 21.71 -2.91
N ALA A 306 -25.04 21.98 -1.93
CA ALA A 306 -25.42 22.35 -0.58
C ALA A 306 -25.77 23.85 -0.43
N ARG A 307 -25.84 24.62 -1.53
CA ARG A 307 -26.16 26.06 -1.56
C ARG A 307 -25.36 26.89 -0.57
N ARG A 308 -24.09 26.52 -0.31
CA ARG A 308 -23.25 27.13 0.75
C ARG A 308 -22.91 28.58 0.50
N PHE A 309 -22.83 28.98 -0.76
CA PHE A 309 -22.50 30.34 -1.20
C PHE A 309 -23.55 30.79 -2.21
N HIS A 310 -24.77 30.95 -1.73
CA HIS A 310 -25.94 31.27 -2.54
C HIS A 310 -26.25 32.76 -2.54
N CYS A 311 -26.76 33.24 -3.68
CA CYS A 311 -27.28 34.58 -3.86
C CYS A 311 -28.79 34.49 -4.06
N ASP A 312 -29.57 35.02 -3.12
CA ASP A 312 -31.02 34.97 -3.14
C ASP A 312 -31.64 35.74 -4.32
N VAL A 313 -31.10 36.92 -4.64
CA VAL A 313 -31.64 37.81 -5.69
C VAL A 313 -31.52 37.17 -7.08
N CYS A 314 -30.41 36.48 -7.34
CA CYS A 314 -30.15 35.85 -8.64
C CYS A 314 -30.45 34.33 -8.64
N ASP A 315 -30.99 33.80 -7.54
CA ASP A 315 -31.15 32.38 -7.23
C ASP A 315 -30.00 31.48 -7.72
N MET A 316 -28.77 31.89 -7.46
CA MET A 316 -27.57 31.22 -7.98
C MET A 316 -26.66 30.77 -6.84
N SER A 317 -26.26 29.50 -6.88
CA SER A 317 -25.28 28.95 -5.94
C SER A 317 -23.88 28.93 -6.57
N LEU A 318 -22.91 29.52 -5.86
CA LEU A 318 -21.54 29.68 -6.32
C LEU A 318 -20.61 28.67 -5.67
N GLN A 319 -19.52 28.36 -6.37
CA GLN A 319 -18.53 27.36 -5.98
C GLN A 319 -17.63 27.74 -4.78
N SER A 320 -17.66 29.00 -4.34
CA SER A 320 -16.84 29.51 -3.23
C SER A 320 -17.32 30.90 -2.77
N GLN A 321 -16.94 31.31 -1.56
CA GLN A 321 -17.21 32.66 -1.05
C GLN A 321 -16.68 33.75 -1.98
N HIS A 322 -15.44 33.64 -2.44
CA HIS A 322 -14.84 34.63 -3.34
C HIS A 322 -15.63 34.79 -4.65
N ALA A 323 -16.21 33.70 -5.17
CA ALA A 323 -17.04 33.75 -6.36
C ALA A 323 -18.37 34.45 -6.10
N LEU A 324 -18.95 34.28 -4.91
CA LEU A 324 -20.13 35.02 -4.46
C LEU A 324 -19.81 36.51 -4.30
N ASP A 325 -18.75 36.86 -3.57
CA ASP A 325 -18.35 38.27 -3.38
C ASP A 325 -18.13 38.98 -4.71
N LYS A 326 -17.48 38.30 -5.65
CA LYS A 326 -17.29 38.82 -7.01
C LYS A 326 -18.62 38.97 -7.75
N HIS A 327 -19.52 38.00 -7.64
CA HIS A 327 -20.86 38.05 -8.25
C HIS A 327 -21.66 39.25 -7.72
N LEU A 328 -21.67 39.46 -6.41
CA LEU A 328 -22.35 40.58 -5.76
C LEU A 328 -21.81 41.94 -6.23
N GLY A 329 -20.53 42.02 -6.58
CA GLY A 329 -19.91 43.22 -7.15
C GLY A 329 -20.11 43.44 -8.66
N THR A 330 -20.91 42.62 -9.35
CA THR A 330 -21.15 42.80 -10.79
C THR A 330 -22.33 43.72 -11.07
N GLU A 331 -22.22 44.54 -12.12
CA GLU A 331 -23.34 45.35 -12.65
C GLU A 331 -24.56 44.47 -12.98
N ALA A 332 -24.33 43.27 -13.50
CA ALA A 332 -25.40 42.31 -13.76
C ALA A 332 -26.19 41.88 -12.50
N HIS A 333 -25.55 41.87 -11.32
CA HIS A 333 -26.25 41.63 -10.06
C HIS A 333 -26.98 42.89 -9.59
N ALA A 334 -26.37 44.08 -9.74
CA ALA A 334 -27.03 45.35 -9.46
C ALA A 334 -28.30 45.56 -10.30
N ASP A 335 -28.23 45.29 -11.60
CA ASP A 335 -29.39 45.29 -12.52
C ASP A 335 -30.50 44.33 -12.07
N ALA A 336 -30.11 43.15 -11.57
CA ALA A 336 -31.06 42.16 -11.07
C ALA A 336 -31.72 42.60 -9.75
N VAL A 337 -30.99 43.30 -8.88
CA VAL A 337 -31.53 43.95 -7.68
C VAL A 337 -32.52 45.07 -8.09
N ASP A 338 -32.19 45.85 -9.11
CA ASP A 338 -33.00 46.95 -9.62
C ASP A 338 -34.19 46.49 -10.49
N GLY A 339 -34.35 45.17 -10.71
CA GLY A 339 -35.46 44.58 -11.47
C GLY A 339 -35.37 44.79 -12.99
N VAL A 340 -34.19 45.13 -13.50
CA VAL A 340 -33.97 45.40 -14.93
C VAL A 340 -34.00 44.10 -15.72
N GLN A 341 -34.91 44.01 -16.71
CA GLN A 341 -34.95 42.88 -17.64
C GLN A 341 -33.86 43.05 -18.71
N LYS A 342 -32.95 42.08 -18.80
CA LYS A 342 -31.91 42.08 -19.84
C LYS A 342 -32.53 41.90 -21.23
N SER A 343 -32.15 42.77 -22.17
CA SER A 343 -32.48 42.63 -23.59
C SER A 343 -31.83 41.38 -24.19
N GLU A 344 -32.50 40.75 -25.15
CA GLU A 344 -31.93 39.65 -25.93
C GLU A 344 -30.59 40.04 -26.56
N MET A 345 -29.66 39.08 -26.63
CA MET A 345 -28.37 39.34 -27.27
C MET A 345 -28.58 39.63 -28.76
N SER A 346 -28.01 40.74 -29.23
CA SER A 346 -27.96 41.05 -30.66
C SER A 346 -27.32 39.90 -31.46
N GLN A 347 -27.81 39.67 -32.68
CA GLN A 347 -27.20 38.75 -33.66
C GLN A 347 -25.71 39.05 -33.88
N TYR A 348 -25.31 40.32 -33.81
CA TYR A 348 -23.91 40.71 -33.88
C TYR A 348 -23.09 40.12 -32.72
N ALA A 349 -23.60 40.16 -31.49
CA ALA A 349 -22.93 39.63 -30.32
C ALA A 349 -22.82 38.09 -30.37
N LEU A 350 -23.85 37.41 -30.87
CA LEU A 350 -23.83 35.96 -31.13
C LEU A 350 -22.75 35.59 -32.15
N ASN A 351 -22.71 36.30 -33.28
CA ASN A 351 -21.72 36.08 -34.33
C ASN A 351 -20.30 36.36 -33.83
N LEU A 352 -20.10 37.42 -33.04
CA LEU A 352 -18.80 37.73 -32.44
C LEU A 352 -18.35 36.63 -31.46
N LYS A 353 -19.27 36.08 -30.67
CA LYS A 353 -18.99 34.95 -29.76
C LYS A 353 -18.61 33.69 -30.54
N ALA A 354 -19.35 33.37 -31.61
CA ALA A 354 -19.04 32.24 -32.48
C ALA A 354 -17.67 32.42 -33.16
N GLN A 355 -17.37 33.61 -33.68
CA GLN A 355 -16.09 33.93 -34.30
C GLN A 355 -14.92 33.78 -33.30
N ARG A 356 -15.08 34.28 -32.07
CA ARG A 356 -14.08 34.13 -31.00
C ARG A 356 -13.80 32.66 -30.65
N ALA A 357 -14.84 31.84 -30.61
CA ALA A 357 -14.71 30.40 -30.39
C ALA A 357 -13.98 29.73 -31.57
N ALA A 358 -14.33 30.08 -32.80
CA ALA A 358 -13.67 29.59 -34.01
C ALA A 358 -12.19 29.99 -34.06
N ASN A 359 -11.85 31.24 -33.74
CA ASN A 359 -10.47 31.73 -33.68
C ASN A 359 -9.63 30.94 -32.67
N LYS A 360 -10.20 30.63 -31.50
CA LYS A 360 -9.53 29.86 -30.46
C LYS A 360 -9.29 28.41 -30.90
N ALA A 361 -10.28 27.78 -31.52
CA ALA A 361 -10.18 26.41 -32.05
C ALA A 361 -9.17 26.32 -33.20
N ALA A 362 -9.19 27.29 -34.12
CA ALA A 362 -8.25 27.41 -35.23
C ALA A 362 -6.86 27.93 -34.80
N CYS A 363 -6.64 28.17 -33.50
CA CYS A 363 -5.37 28.64 -32.94
C CYS A 363 -4.82 29.92 -33.60
N ILE A 364 -5.70 30.83 -34.05
CA ILE A 364 -5.32 32.06 -34.77
C ILE A 364 -4.44 32.96 -33.89
N HIS A 365 -4.85 33.18 -32.64
CA HIS A 365 -4.07 33.94 -31.65
C HIS A 365 -3.38 32.97 -30.69
N HIS A 366 -2.18 32.52 -31.04
CA HIS A 366 -1.46 31.48 -30.32
C HIS A 366 -0.14 31.99 -29.70
N CYS A 367 0.18 31.47 -28.53
CA CYS A 367 1.46 31.66 -27.85
C CYS A 367 2.28 30.37 -27.93
N SER A 368 3.39 30.40 -28.67
CA SER A 368 4.31 29.26 -28.83
C SER A 368 5.02 28.87 -27.53
N VAL A 369 5.46 29.85 -26.74
CA VAL A 369 6.16 29.63 -25.46
C VAL A 369 5.31 28.86 -24.44
N CYS A 370 3.99 29.10 -24.43
CA CYS A 370 3.08 28.47 -23.49
C CYS A 370 2.19 27.37 -24.10
N ASN A 371 2.26 27.18 -25.42
CA ASN A 371 1.37 26.34 -26.22
C ASN A 371 -0.12 26.57 -25.89
N LYS A 372 -0.56 27.83 -25.95
CA LYS A 372 -1.94 28.24 -25.63
C LYS A 372 -2.56 29.10 -26.73
N SER A 373 -3.82 28.85 -27.01
CA SER A 373 -4.63 29.60 -27.98
C SER A 373 -5.69 30.46 -27.29
N PHE A 374 -5.89 31.66 -27.83
CA PHE A 374 -6.74 32.71 -27.29
C PHE A 374 -7.84 33.08 -28.29
N GLU A 375 -8.94 33.63 -27.78
CA GLU A 375 -10.12 33.99 -28.57
C GLU A 375 -9.96 35.27 -29.41
N ASN A 376 -9.04 36.16 -29.03
CA ASN A 376 -8.74 37.42 -29.70
C ASN A 376 -7.31 37.87 -29.38
N ASP A 377 -6.81 38.81 -30.18
CA ASP A 377 -5.46 39.34 -30.07
C ASP A 377 -5.17 40.00 -28.71
N TRP A 378 -6.11 40.81 -28.21
CA TRP A 378 -5.98 41.48 -26.92
C TRP A 378 -5.72 40.49 -25.77
N SER A 379 -6.39 39.33 -25.79
CA SER A 379 -6.19 38.28 -24.79
C SER A 379 -4.81 37.64 -24.87
N LEU A 380 -4.25 37.50 -26.08
CA LEU A 380 -2.89 37.01 -26.29
C LEU A 380 -1.86 38.04 -25.82
N THR A 381 -2.05 39.32 -26.14
CA THR A 381 -1.15 40.41 -25.72
C THR A 381 -1.08 40.50 -24.20
N ARG A 382 -2.23 40.53 -23.52
CA ARG A 382 -2.28 40.50 -22.05
C ARG A 382 -1.65 39.23 -21.45
N HIS A 383 -1.74 38.10 -22.14
CA HIS A 383 -1.07 36.88 -21.71
C HIS A 383 0.46 37.02 -21.74
N LYS A 384 1.01 37.59 -22.82
CA LYS A 384 2.45 37.80 -23.01
C LYS A 384 3.04 38.78 -22.00
N GLU A 385 2.29 39.82 -21.64
CA GLU A 385 2.67 40.81 -20.61
C GLU A 385 2.60 40.24 -19.17
N GLY A 386 2.01 39.06 -18.99
CA GLY A 386 1.84 38.46 -17.67
C GLY A 386 3.16 37.96 -17.07
N LYS A 387 3.38 38.23 -15.77
CA LYS A 387 4.56 37.78 -15.00
C LYS A 387 4.92 36.29 -15.19
N ARG A 388 3.90 35.43 -15.36
CA ARG A 388 4.09 33.99 -15.58
C ARG A 388 4.62 33.64 -16.98
N HIS A 389 4.20 34.40 -18.00
CA HIS A 389 4.70 34.24 -19.36
C HIS A 389 6.15 34.70 -19.44
N ILE A 390 6.44 35.91 -18.95
CA ILE A 390 7.80 36.49 -18.87
C ILE A 390 8.77 35.53 -18.18
N ALA A 391 8.37 34.93 -17.05
CA ALA A 391 9.21 33.95 -16.34
C ALA A 391 9.43 32.63 -17.09
N LYS A 392 8.48 32.22 -17.97
CA LYS A 392 8.64 31.03 -18.82
C LYS A 392 9.50 31.33 -20.04
N GLU A 393 9.32 32.50 -20.63
CA GLU A 393 10.08 32.99 -21.77
C GLU A 393 11.56 33.12 -21.40
N ALA A 394 11.86 33.74 -20.25
CA ALA A 394 13.23 33.84 -19.71
C ALA A 394 13.91 32.47 -19.45
N LYS A 395 13.13 31.41 -19.19
CA LYS A 395 13.62 30.04 -19.03
C LYS A 395 13.76 29.26 -20.33
N ALA A 396 13.14 29.73 -21.41
CA ALA A 396 13.24 29.13 -22.73
C ALA A 396 14.38 29.75 -23.56
N SER A 397 14.81 30.97 -23.20
CA SER A 397 15.88 31.72 -23.87
C SER A 397 17.28 31.55 -23.25
N GLY A 398 17.41 30.81 -22.15
CA GLY A 398 18.68 30.47 -21.51
C GLY A 398 18.70 28.99 -21.18
#